data_AF-A0A7Z9W6R7-F1
#
_entry.id   AF-A0A7Z9W6R7-F1
#
_cell.length_a   1.000
_cell.length_b   1.000
_cell.length_c   1.000
_cell.angle_alpha   90.00
_cell.angle_beta   90.00
_cell.angle_gamma   90.00
#
_symmetry.space_group_name_H-M   'P 1'
#
loop_
_entity.id
_entity.type
_entity.pdbx_description
1 polymer ?
#
loop_
_entity_poly.entity_id
_entity_poly.type
_entity_poly.pdbx_seq_one_letter_code
_entity_poly.pdbx_strand_id
1 'polypeptide(L)'
;MTLLAKCLVVLRYIVFVAMFFDLHTQTFAQSFNLKGQFWGSGLTSDDPAEDQSSIETQLGYIPTISLLRHLADERLLDMEWAYRVSR
;
A
#
# COMPACT_ATOMS: atom_id res chain seq x y z
N MET A 1 44.08 -10.81 0.89
CA MET A 1 42.77 -10.89 1.59
C MET A 1 42.54 -12.34 1.99
N THR A 2 42.53 -12.65 3.29
CA THR A 2 42.51 -14.03 3.81
C THR A 2 41.18 -14.73 3.50
N LEU A 3 41.18 -16.05 3.31
CA LEU A 3 39.98 -16.86 3.01
C LEU A 3 38.86 -16.61 4.03
N LEU A 4 39.22 -16.46 5.31
CA LEU A 4 38.32 -16.12 6.41
C LEU A 4 37.54 -14.82 6.17
N ALA A 5 38.20 -13.77 5.66
CA ALA A 5 37.55 -12.49 5.38
C ALA A 5 36.51 -12.61 4.25
N LYS A 6 36.78 -13.43 3.23
CA LYS A 6 35.81 -13.71 2.16
C LYS A 6 34.59 -14.48 2.69
N CYS A 7 34.81 -15.49 3.54
CA CYS A 7 33.72 -16.23 4.18
C CYS A 7 32.85 -15.35 5.07
N LEU A 8 33.44 -14.44 5.85
CA LEU A 8 32.68 -13.50 6.71
C LEU A 8 31.80 -12.56 5.88
N VAL A 9 32.30 -12.07 4.75
CA VAL A 9 31.53 -11.24 3.82
C VAL A 9 30.36 -12.01 3.21
N VAL A 10 30.57 -13.26 2.79
CA VAL A 10 29.50 -14.12 2.26
C VAL A 10 28.46 -14.43 3.33
N LEU A 11 28.88 -14.78 4.55
CA LEU A 11 27.98 -15.01 5.68
C LEU A 11 27.10 -13.78 5.97
N ARG A 12 27.69 -12.58 5.94
CA ARG A 12 26.95 -11.33 6.11
C ARG A 12 25.84 -11.18 5.06
N TYR A 13 26.12 -11.48 3.78
CA TYR A 13 25.10 -11.42 2.74
C TYR A 13 24.00 -12.45 2.95
N ILE A 14 24.34 -13.67 3.37
CA ILE A 14 23.35 -14.72 3.67
C ILE A 14 22.41 -14.26 4.81
N VAL A 15 22.96 -13.66 5.86
CA VAL A 15 22.15 -13.12 6.97
C VAL A 15 21.19 -12.03 6.49
N PHE A 16 21.66 -11.10 5.64
CA PHE A 16 20.77 -10.07 5.08
C PHE A 16 19.65 -10.65 4.22
N VAL A 17 19.95 -11.67 3.42
CA VAL A 17 18.95 -12.36 2.60
C VAL A 17 17.92 -13.08 3.49
N ALA A 18 18.37 -13.79 4.53
CA ALA A 18 17.48 -14.46 5.47
C ALA A 18 16.55 -13.45 6.17
N MET A 19 17.12 -12.35 6.68
CA MET A 19 16.34 -11.28 7.33
C MET A 19 15.31 -10.65 6.38
N PHE A 20 15.64 -10.49 5.11
CA PHE A 20 14.70 -9.99 4.11
C PHE A 20 13.51 -10.94 3.92
N PHE A 21 13.76 -12.25 3.81
CA PHE A 21 12.69 -13.24 3.68
C PHE A 21 11.82 -13.33 4.93
N ASP A 22 12.42 -13.29 6.13
CA ASP A 22 11.66 -13.29 7.39
C ASP A 22 10.75 -12.07 7.50
N LEU A 23 11.26 -10.87 7.19
CA LEU A 23 10.47 -9.65 7.21
C LEU A 23 9.32 -9.72 6.18
N HIS A 24 9.60 -10.23 4.98
CA HIS A 24 8.59 -10.40 3.95
C HIS A 24 7.45 -11.32 4.42
N THR A 25 7.78 -12.52 4.90
CA THR A 25 6.75 -13.46 5.40
C THR A 25 5.94 -12.86 6.55
N GLN A 26 6.58 -12.15 7.47
CA GLN A 26 5.89 -11.48 8.57
C GLN A 26 4.96 -10.38 8.08
N THR A 27 5.33 -9.58 7.08
CA THR A 27 4.46 -8.53 6.52
C THR A 27 3.24 -9.07 5.80
N PHE A 28 3.37 -10.22 5.11
CA PHE A 28 2.25 -10.84 4.38
C PHE A 28 1.34 -11.71 5.27
N ALA A 29 1.83 -12.20 6.41
CA ALA A 29 1.05 -12.99 7.36
C ALA A 29 0.17 -12.15 8.31
N GLN A 30 0.15 -10.82 8.15
CA GLN A 30 -0.60 -9.93 9.03
C GLN A 30 -2.09 -9.92 8.70
N SER A 31 -2.89 -9.65 9.73
CA SER A 31 -4.35 -9.47 9.61
C SER A 31 -4.77 -8.14 8.99
N PHE A 32 -3.82 -7.26 8.65
CA PHE A 32 -4.12 -5.99 8.01
C PHE A 32 -4.01 -6.09 6.48
N ASN A 33 -4.91 -5.40 5.79
CA ASN A 33 -4.89 -5.27 4.34
C ASN A 33 -4.90 -3.79 3.96
N LEU A 34 -3.88 -3.40 3.19
CA LEU A 34 -3.75 -2.08 2.58
C LEU A 34 -4.34 -2.14 1.18
N LYS A 35 -5.50 -1.50 1.01
CA LYS A 35 -6.23 -1.44 -0.26
C LYS A 35 -6.57 0.01 -0.59
N GLY A 36 -7.25 0.23 -1.70
CA GLY A 36 -7.81 1.54 -1.99
C GLY A 36 -8.69 1.55 -3.22
N GLN A 37 -9.42 2.65 -3.38
CA GLN A 37 -10.34 2.87 -4.48
C GLN A 37 -9.84 4.01 -5.35
N PHE A 38 -9.62 3.72 -6.63
CA PHE A 38 -9.35 4.72 -7.65
C PHE A 38 -10.67 5.20 -8.26
N TRP A 39 -10.86 6.51 -8.37
CA TRP A 39 -12.02 7.10 -9.02
C TRP A 39 -11.58 8.20 -9.99
N GLY A 40 -12.39 8.43 -11.01
CA GLY A 40 -12.21 9.51 -11.95
C GLY A 40 -13.54 10.00 -12.49
N SER A 41 -13.62 11.28 -12.81
CA SER A 41 -14.78 11.90 -13.45
C SER A 41 -14.32 12.88 -14.52
N GLY A 42 -15.04 12.92 -15.64
CA GLY A 42 -14.88 13.91 -16.68
C GLY A 42 -16.17 14.69 -16.86
N LEU A 43 -16.08 16.02 -16.95
CA LEU A 43 -17.18 16.90 -17.32
C LEU A 43 -16.81 17.61 -18.62
N THR A 44 -17.77 17.69 -19.54
CA THR A 44 -17.69 18.54 -20.73
C THR A 44 -18.63 19.72 -20.52
N SER A 45 -18.11 20.93 -20.66
CA SER A 45 -18.85 22.19 -20.57
C SER A 45 -19.16 22.70 -21.98
N ASP A 46 -20.43 23.04 -22.21
CA ASP A 46 -20.90 23.64 -23.47
C ASP A 46 -20.66 25.17 -23.53
N ASP A 47 -20.23 25.79 -22.43
CA ASP A 47 -19.97 27.24 -22.33
C ASP A 47 -18.71 27.52 -21.48
N PRO A 48 -17.50 27.20 -21.97
CA PRO A 48 -16.27 27.56 -21.28
C PRO A 48 -15.99 29.07 -21.38
N ALA A 49 -15.46 29.67 -20.30
CA ALA A 49 -14.96 31.05 -20.36
C ALA A 49 -13.84 31.18 -21.42
N GLU A 50 -13.65 32.38 -21.98
CA GLU A 50 -12.53 32.68 -22.88
C GLU A 50 -11.21 32.21 -22.23
N ASP A 51 -10.40 31.46 -22.99
CA ASP A 51 -9.16 30.79 -22.56
C ASP A 51 -9.27 29.62 -21.56
N GLN A 52 -10.46 29.06 -21.30
CA GLN A 52 -10.63 27.84 -20.49
C GLN A 52 -10.97 26.58 -21.30
N SER A 53 -10.55 25.43 -20.78
CA SER A 53 -10.88 24.12 -21.37
C SER A 53 -12.36 23.80 -21.18
N SER A 54 -13.04 23.37 -22.25
CA SER A 54 -14.37 22.75 -22.19
C SER A 54 -14.36 21.40 -21.46
N ILE A 55 -13.19 20.79 -21.28
CA ILE A 55 -13.04 19.49 -20.60
C ILE A 55 -12.43 19.71 -19.21
N GLU A 56 -13.16 19.26 -18.18
CA GLU A 56 -12.67 19.14 -16.80
C GLU A 56 -12.51 17.66 -16.45
N THR A 57 -11.34 17.26 -15.96
CA THR A 57 -11.08 15.89 -15.49
C THR A 57 -10.62 15.92 -14.05
N GLN A 58 -11.26 15.14 -13.20
CA GLN A 58 -10.86 14.92 -11.82
C GLN A 58 -10.50 13.45 -11.64
N LEU A 59 -9.37 13.20 -10.98
CA LEU A 59 -8.93 11.87 -10.58
C LEU A 59 -8.70 11.89 -9.08
N GLY A 60 -8.96 10.77 -8.41
CA GLY A 60 -8.64 10.64 -7.01
C GLY A 60 -8.40 9.20 -6.58
N TYR A 61 -7.79 9.08 -5.42
CA TYR A 61 -7.50 7.81 -4.78
C TYR A 61 -7.91 7.87 -3.32
N ILE A 62 -8.61 6.84 -2.86
CA ILE A 62 -9.02 6.69 -1.47
C ILE A 62 -8.19 5.53 -0.90
N PRO A 63 -7.10 5.80 -0.16
CA PRO A 63 -6.39 4.77 0.58
C PRO A 63 -7.29 4.20 1.69
N THR A 64 -7.26 2.89 1.86
CA THR A 64 -8.02 2.15 2.87
C THR A 64 -7.10 1.19 3.61
N ILE A 65 -7.11 1.26 4.93
CA ILE A 65 -6.50 0.29 5.82
C ILE A 65 -7.63 -0.55 6.41
N SER A 66 -7.53 -1.87 6.31
CA SER A 66 -8.50 -2.81 6.89
C SER A 66 -7.79 -3.80 7.82
N LEU A 67 -8.45 -4.21 8.90
CA LEU A 67 -7.96 -5.18 9.87
C LEU A 67 -9.06 -6.22 10.10
N LEU A 68 -8.73 -7.48 9.82
CA LEU A 68 -9.62 -8.61 10.04
C LEU A 68 -8.98 -9.60 11.01
N ARG A 69 -9.53 -9.70 12.22
CA ARG A 69 -8.97 -10.56 13.28
C ARG A 69 -10.04 -11.45 13.90
N HIS A 70 -9.80 -12.75 13.88
CA HIS A 70 -10.60 -13.73 14.63
C HIS A 70 -10.26 -13.66 16.12
N LEU A 71 -11.30 -13.61 16.95
CA LEU A 71 -11.26 -13.63 18.41
C LEU A 71 -11.78 -15.00 18.92
N ALA A 72 -11.71 -15.23 20.23
CA ALA A 72 -12.34 -16.41 20.83
C ALA A 72 -13.86 -16.40 20.66
N ASP A 73 -14.47 -17.59 20.77
CA ASP A 73 -15.93 -17.80 20.73
C ASP A 73 -16.60 -17.35 19.42
N GLU A 74 -15.98 -17.66 18.27
CA GLU A 74 -16.51 -17.33 16.93
C GLU A 74 -16.73 -15.82 16.70
N ARG A 75 -16.03 -14.98 17.45
CA ARG A 75 -16.11 -13.52 17.31
C ARG A 75 -15.11 -13.02 16.27
N LEU A 76 -15.50 -12.00 15.53
CA LEU A 76 -14.69 -11.36 14.49
C LEU A 76 -14.58 -9.87 14.79
N LEU A 77 -13.34 -9.37 14.79
CA LEU A 77 -13.06 -7.94 14.75
C LEU A 77 -12.78 -7.57 13.29
N ASP A 78 -13.64 -6.72 12.75
CA ASP A 78 -13.45 -6.11 11.43
C ASP A 78 -13.40 -4.59 11.60
N MET A 79 -12.31 -3.97 11.16
CA MET A 79 -12.10 -2.54 11.24
C MET A 79 -11.60 -2.03 9.89
N GLU A 80 -12.25 -0.99 9.36
CA GLU A 80 -11.80 -0.31 8.14
C GLU A 80 -11.66 1.19 8.40
N TRP A 81 -10.58 1.75 7.89
CA TRP A 81 -10.35 3.19 7.88
C TRP A 81 -9.95 3.63 6.48
N ALA A 82 -10.73 4.56 5.93
CA ALA A 82 -10.46 5.20 4.65
C ALA A 82 -10.40 6.71 4.82
N TYR A 83 -9.52 7.36 4.07
CA TYR A 83 -9.40 8.82 4.08
C TYR A 83 -9.34 9.37 2.67
N ARG A 84 -10.25 10.28 2.33
CA ARG A 84 -10.25 11.00 1.06
C ARG A 84 -9.71 12.41 1.30
N VAL A 85 -8.55 12.70 0.72
CA VAL A 85 -8.08 14.08 0.57
C VAL A 85 -8.84 14.68 -0.61
N SER A 86 -9.79 15.56 -0.33
CA SER A 86 -10.39 16.42 -1.36
C SER A 86 -9.65 17.77 -1.33
N ARG A 87 -9.31 18.30 -2.50
CA ARG A 87 -8.78 19.65 -2.67
C ARG A 87 -9.91 20.63 -2.89
#